data_AF-A0A7D4A813-F1
#
_entry.id   AF-A0A7D4A813-F1
#
_cell.length_a   1.000
_cell.length_b   1.000
_cell.length_c   1.000
_cell.angle_alpha   90.00
_cell.angle_beta   90.00
_cell.angle_gamma   90.00
#
_symmetry.space_group_name_H-M   'P 1'
#
loop_
_entity.id
_entity.type
_entity.pdbx_description
1 polymer ?
#
loop_
_entity_poly.entity_id
_entity_poly.type
_entity_poly.pdbx_seq_one_letter_code
_entity_poly.pdbx_strand_id
1 'polypeptide(L)'
;MPPAPAPDVLVLRPSRGRWVVLNVLLVAYVAVIVPAFAFHVLWLMPLFGVLPLVFVQLAAMGRAAPSARTWVDGDGVRVRSGRREEMIPWQEVAKVAFLPRVGGVPGYELSLTSVRGGVRRLPHRALSPFARRRRMAALVDDVLARSGPYRSRIRTSVPGPMGRTGLGIATVFIGAVLAVVVVFVVGGWSPWTRPWWPGRTEASRLPDACGVFDQAVLARDVPNAHGRGEGDSGRPDDRSCAWGADRPPPEMSVRLERTRRQYGPGGGASETAHTFFGGRVDKDCPSRVSGLGDEACTGIRDEGDGSQRARVVARRGNVLVTLDYRAAAPAAQVSAEARRLAARALSRVAFE
;
A
#
# COMPACT_ATOMS: atom_id res chain seq x y z
N MET A 1 -28.14 -62.13 15.05
CA MET A 1 -28.67 -60.83 14.58
C MET A 1 -27.93 -60.46 13.31
N PRO A 2 -28.62 -60.24 12.18
CA PRO A 2 -27.99 -59.71 10.98
C PRO A 2 -27.44 -58.31 11.29
N PRO A 3 -26.24 -57.95 10.81
CA PRO A 3 -25.68 -56.63 11.00
C PRO A 3 -26.59 -55.58 10.35
N ALA A 4 -26.81 -54.46 11.05
CA ALA A 4 -27.59 -53.34 10.53
C ALA A 4 -27.07 -52.90 9.15
N PRO A 5 -27.95 -52.57 8.18
CA PRO A 5 -27.53 -52.18 6.84
C PRO A 5 -26.57 -50.99 6.91
N ALA A 6 -25.45 -51.08 6.18
CA ALA A 6 -24.48 -50.00 6.13
C ALA A 6 -25.15 -48.71 5.64
N PRO A 7 -24.88 -47.56 6.29
CA PRO A 7 -25.55 -46.31 5.96
C PRO A 7 -25.28 -45.85 4.53
N ASP A 8 -26.27 -45.12 4.00
CA ASP A 8 -26.28 -44.42 2.72
C ASP A 8 -24.93 -43.78 2.36
N VAL A 9 -24.58 -43.94 1.08
CA VAL A 9 -23.39 -43.43 0.39
C VAL A 9 -22.87 -42.11 0.97
N LEU A 10 -21.60 -42.09 1.40
CA LEU A 10 -20.96 -40.85 1.86
C LEU A 10 -20.48 -40.03 0.67
N VAL A 11 -21.08 -38.85 0.49
CA VAL A 11 -20.71 -37.92 -0.59
C VAL A 11 -19.83 -36.79 -0.07
N LEU A 12 -18.55 -36.82 -0.41
CA LEU A 12 -17.61 -35.74 -0.12
C LEU A 12 -17.61 -34.71 -1.25
N ARG A 13 -17.64 -33.42 -0.86
CA ARG A 13 -17.65 -32.29 -1.79
C ARG A 13 -16.57 -31.28 -1.42
N PRO A 14 -15.89 -30.66 -2.41
CA PRO A 14 -15.00 -29.53 -2.17
C PRO A 14 -15.81 -28.31 -1.71
N SER A 15 -15.16 -27.38 -0.98
CA SER A 15 -15.82 -26.16 -0.52
C SER A 15 -16.00 -25.16 -1.66
N ARG A 16 -17.26 -24.87 -2.04
CA ARG A 16 -17.58 -23.84 -3.04
C ARG A 16 -17.12 -22.44 -2.63
N GLY A 17 -17.33 -22.06 -1.37
CA GLY A 17 -17.00 -20.71 -0.88
C GLY A 17 -15.53 -20.33 -1.04
N ARG A 18 -14.60 -21.26 -0.74
CA ARG A 18 -13.17 -21.00 -0.95
C ARG A 18 -12.81 -20.83 -2.42
N TRP A 19 -13.47 -21.60 -3.30
CA TRP A 19 -13.27 -21.50 -4.74
C TRP A 19 -13.72 -20.13 -5.25
N VAL A 20 -14.88 -19.66 -4.80
CA VAL A 20 -15.38 -18.30 -5.12
C VAL A 20 -14.42 -17.23 -4.64
N VAL A 21 -14.04 -17.23 -3.35
CA VAL A 21 -13.12 -16.23 -2.78
C VAL A 21 -11.80 -16.17 -3.55
N LEU A 22 -11.21 -17.33 -3.87
CA LEU A 22 -9.95 -17.38 -4.61
C LEU A 22 -10.08 -16.87 -6.05
N ASN A 23 -11.20 -17.16 -6.74
CA ASN A 23 -11.43 -16.63 -8.08
C ASN A 23 -11.66 -15.11 -8.05
N VAL A 24 -12.38 -14.59 -7.05
CA VAL A 24 -12.54 -13.13 -6.87
C VAL A 24 -11.19 -12.46 -6.65
N LEU A 25 -10.35 -13.01 -5.77
CA LEU A 25 -8.99 -12.48 -5.53
C LEU A 25 -8.12 -12.54 -6.78
N LEU A 26 -8.20 -13.63 -7.56
CA LEU A 26 -7.49 -13.76 -8.82
C LEU A 26 -7.96 -12.72 -9.84
N VAL A 27 -9.26 -12.56 -10.03
CA VAL A 27 -9.82 -11.58 -10.97
C VAL A 27 -9.40 -10.17 -10.56
N ALA A 28 -9.46 -9.84 -9.26
CA ALA A 28 -8.96 -8.57 -8.74
C ALA A 28 -7.46 -8.38 -9.02
N TYR A 29 -6.63 -9.40 -8.81
CA TYR A 29 -5.20 -9.35 -9.11
C TYR A 29 -4.94 -9.11 -10.60
N VAL A 30 -5.58 -9.86 -11.50
CA VAL A 30 -5.44 -9.69 -12.95
C VAL A 30 -5.91 -8.30 -13.39
N ALA A 31 -7.03 -7.82 -12.86
CA ALA A 31 -7.58 -6.50 -13.16
C ALA A 31 -6.67 -5.35 -12.69
N VAL A 32 -5.82 -5.56 -11.68
CA VAL A 32 -4.84 -4.55 -11.23
C VAL A 32 -3.52 -4.66 -12.01
N ILE A 33 -3.01 -5.88 -12.21
CA ILE A 33 -1.69 -6.11 -12.79
C ILE A 33 -1.66 -5.88 -14.30
N VAL A 34 -2.72 -6.24 -15.03
CA VAL A 34 -2.76 -6.08 -16.50
C VAL A 34 -2.73 -4.59 -16.90
N PRO A 35 -3.54 -3.69 -16.32
CA PRO A 35 -3.43 -2.26 -16.61
C PRO A 35 -2.09 -1.68 -16.14
N ALA A 36 -1.62 -2.07 -14.96
CA ALA A 36 -0.31 -1.67 -14.47
C ALA A 36 0.83 -1.99 -15.45
N PHE A 37 0.79 -3.15 -16.09
CA PHE A 37 1.74 -3.54 -17.12
C PHE A 37 1.57 -2.68 -18.38
N ALA A 38 0.33 -2.49 -18.86
CA ALA A 38 0.05 -1.66 -20.04
C ALA A 38 0.57 -0.23 -19.89
N PHE A 39 0.44 0.37 -18.70
CA PHE A 39 0.90 1.72 -18.39
C PHE A 39 2.36 1.83 -17.93
N HIS A 40 3.17 0.77 -18.11
CA HIS A 40 4.61 0.76 -17.78
C HIS A 40 4.90 1.22 -16.36
N VAL A 41 4.05 0.77 -15.44
CA VAL A 41 4.11 1.13 -14.03
C VAL A 41 5.23 0.33 -13.38
N LEU A 42 6.48 0.71 -13.64
CA LEU A 42 7.72 0.04 -13.24
C LEU A 42 7.79 -0.32 -11.75
N TRP A 43 7.06 0.42 -10.89
CA TRP A 43 7.03 0.17 -9.45
C TRP A 43 6.16 -1.04 -9.03
N LEU A 44 5.35 -1.61 -9.93
CA LEU A 44 4.60 -2.85 -9.68
C LEU A 44 5.40 -4.10 -10.08
N MET A 45 6.66 -3.94 -10.52
CA MET A 45 7.58 -5.04 -10.82
C MET A 45 7.69 -6.13 -9.73
N PRO A 46 7.71 -5.79 -8.42
CA PRO A 46 7.78 -6.80 -7.35
C PRO A 46 6.58 -7.76 -7.34
N LEU A 47 5.40 -7.33 -7.83
CA LEU A 47 4.22 -8.18 -7.89
C LEU A 47 4.31 -9.27 -8.97
N PHE A 48 5.20 -9.14 -9.96
CA PHE A 48 5.48 -10.21 -10.92
C PHE A 48 6.12 -11.43 -10.27
N GLY A 49 6.88 -11.23 -9.18
CA GLY A 49 7.41 -12.35 -8.39
C GLY A 49 6.31 -13.24 -7.79
N VAL A 50 5.08 -12.72 -7.65
CA VAL A 50 3.93 -13.45 -7.12
C VAL A 50 3.16 -14.19 -8.22
N LEU A 51 3.37 -13.84 -9.49
CA LEU A 51 2.65 -14.41 -10.63
C LEU A 51 2.86 -15.93 -10.79
N PRO A 52 4.06 -16.50 -10.59
CA PRO A 52 4.25 -17.95 -10.52
C PRO A 52 3.44 -18.59 -9.39
N LEU A 53 3.31 -17.91 -8.25
CA LEU A 53 2.54 -18.39 -7.10
C LEU A 53 1.05 -18.44 -7.43
N VAL A 54 0.54 -17.41 -8.12
CA VAL A 54 -0.82 -17.35 -8.65
C VAL A 54 -1.07 -18.47 -9.67
N PHE A 55 -0.10 -18.75 -10.54
CA PHE A 55 -0.20 -19.80 -11.56
C PHE A 55 -0.20 -21.21 -10.94
N VAL A 56 0.69 -21.46 -9.97
CA VAL A 56 0.69 -22.69 -9.16
C VAL A 56 -0.64 -22.85 -8.43
N GLN A 57 -1.18 -21.76 -7.91
CA GLN A 57 -2.47 -21.74 -7.23
C GLN A 57 -3.64 -22.04 -8.18
N LEU A 58 -3.63 -21.48 -9.39
CA LEU A 58 -4.58 -21.78 -10.46
C LEU A 58 -4.52 -23.25 -10.89
N ALA A 59 -3.32 -23.79 -11.09
CA ALA A 59 -3.11 -25.20 -11.39
C ALA A 59 -3.61 -26.11 -10.24
N ALA A 60 -3.41 -25.69 -8.98
CA ALA A 60 -3.95 -26.39 -7.81
C ALA A 60 -5.48 -26.31 -7.73
N MET A 61 -6.09 -25.20 -8.15
CA MET A 61 -7.55 -25.04 -8.22
C MET A 61 -8.18 -25.85 -9.36
N GLY A 62 -7.50 -25.99 -10.51
CA GLY A 62 -7.95 -26.83 -11.62
C GLY A 62 -8.11 -28.30 -11.24
N ARG A 63 -7.33 -28.79 -10.26
CA ARG A 63 -7.44 -30.15 -9.73
C ARG A 63 -8.63 -30.36 -8.77
N ALA A 64 -9.25 -29.28 -8.30
CA ALA A 64 -10.34 -29.32 -7.32
C ALA A 64 -11.54 -28.49 -7.82
N ALA A 65 -11.98 -28.75 -9.05
CA ALA A 65 -13.16 -28.11 -9.62
C ALA A 65 -14.37 -28.23 -8.66
N PRO A 66 -15.23 -27.21 -8.54
CA PRO A 66 -16.38 -27.21 -7.63
C PRO A 66 -17.41 -28.30 -7.98
N SER A 67 -17.32 -28.87 -9.18
CA SER A 67 -18.10 -30.01 -9.65
C SER A 67 -17.55 -31.37 -9.22
N ALA A 68 -16.31 -31.43 -8.71
CA ALA A 68 -15.70 -32.68 -8.28
C ALA A 68 -16.46 -33.26 -7.08
N ARG A 69 -16.63 -34.59 -7.08
CA ARG A 69 -17.34 -35.30 -6.01
C ARG A 69 -16.64 -36.63 -5.75
N THR A 70 -16.67 -37.05 -4.49
CA THR A 70 -16.24 -38.38 -4.09
C THR A 70 -17.44 -39.08 -3.46
N TRP A 71 -17.77 -40.27 -3.93
CA TRP A 71 -18.76 -41.15 -3.33
C TRP A 71 -18.03 -42.32 -2.68
N VAL A 72 -18.39 -42.63 -1.45
CA VAL A 72 -17.80 -43.72 -0.68
C VAL A 72 -18.94 -44.63 -0.25
N ASP A 73 -18.93 -45.85 -0.77
CA ASP A 73 -19.97 -46.87 -0.56
C ASP A 73 -19.34 -48.25 -0.28
N GLY A 74 -20.16 -49.30 -0.26
CA GLY A 74 -19.71 -50.67 0.00
C GLY A 74 -18.81 -51.25 -1.09
N ASP A 75 -18.90 -50.74 -2.32
CA ASP A 75 -18.16 -51.26 -3.47
C ASP A 75 -16.77 -50.61 -3.57
N GLY A 76 -16.64 -49.35 -3.13
CA GLY A 76 -15.37 -48.65 -3.15
C GLY A 76 -15.49 -47.14 -3.01
N VAL A 77 -14.55 -46.46 -3.65
CA VAL A 77 -14.50 -45.00 -3.72
C VAL A 77 -14.58 -44.56 -5.16
N ARG A 78 -15.70 -43.92 -5.51
CA ARG A 78 -15.90 -43.31 -6.83
C ARG A 78 -15.49 -41.85 -6.79
N VAL A 79 -14.62 -41.43 -7.69
CA VAL A 79 -14.12 -40.06 -7.78
C VAL A 79 -14.49 -39.47 -9.12
N ARG A 80 -15.28 -38.40 -9.12
CA ARG A 80 -15.52 -37.57 -10.30
C ARG A 80 -14.68 -36.30 -10.21
N SER A 81 -13.84 -36.09 -11.23
CA SER A 81 -13.05 -34.87 -11.41
C SER A 81 -13.35 -34.29 -12.80
N GLY A 82 -14.21 -33.27 -12.84
CA GLY A 82 -14.71 -32.72 -14.10
C GLY A 82 -15.52 -33.74 -14.90
N ARG A 83 -15.00 -34.15 -16.07
CA ARG A 83 -15.60 -35.14 -16.98
C ARG A 83 -15.13 -36.58 -16.74
N ARG A 84 -14.07 -36.79 -15.95
CA ARG A 84 -13.54 -38.13 -15.67
C ARG A 84 -14.16 -38.67 -14.39
N GLU A 85 -14.59 -39.92 -14.44
CA GLU A 85 -15.07 -40.68 -13.31
C GLU A 85 -14.21 -41.93 -13.19
N GLU A 86 -13.77 -42.23 -11.97
CA GLU A 86 -12.85 -43.31 -11.65
C GLU A 86 -13.40 -44.06 -10.44
N MET A 87 -13.44 -45.38 -10.50
CA MET A 87 -13.84 -46.24 -9.39
C MET A 87 -12.60 -46.91 -8.80
N ILE A 88 -12.39 -46.76 -7.50
CA ILE A 88 -11.29 -47.38 -6.77
C ILE A 88 -11.90 -48.42 -5.83
N PRO A 89 -11.84 -49.72 -6.17
CA PRO A 89 -12.43 -50.75 -5.34
C PRO A 89 -11.67 -50.88 -4.01
N TRP A 90 -12.37 -51.25 -2.93
CA TRP A 90 -11.74 -51.38 -1.61
C TRP A 90 -10.58 -52.38 -1.57
N GLN A 91 -10.61 -53.40 -2.43
CA GLN A 91 -9.54 -54.40 -2.58
C GLN A 91 -8.21 -53.77 -3.00
N GLU A 92 -8.26 -52.65 -3.72
CA GLU A 92 -7.07 -51.93 -4.17
C GLU A 92 -6.59 -50.88 -3.18
N VAL A 93 -7.33 -50.60 -2.10
CA VAL A 93 -6.99 -49.58 -1.12
C VAL A 93 -6.13 -50.18 0.00
N ALA A 94 -4.88 -49.75 0.09
CA ALA A 94 -3.97 -50.16 1.17
C ALA A 94 -3.97 -49.19 2.36
N LYS A 95 -4.23 -47.90 2.11
CA LYS A 95 -4.17 -46.87 3.15
C LYS A 95 -5.17 -45.74 2.92
N VAL A 96 -5.81 -45.27 3.98
CA VAL A 96 -6.60 -44.02 4.01
C VAL A 96 -5.87 -43.04 4.93
N ALA A 97 -5.50 -41.86 4.42
CA ALA A 97 -4.69 -40.92 5.19
C ALA A 97 -4.99 -39.46 4.89
N PHE A 98 -4.70 -38.59 5.86
CA PHE A 98 -4.59 -37.15 5.64
C PHE A 98 -3.14 -36.78 5.37
N LEU A 99 -2.89 -36.15 4.22
CA LEU A 99 -1.58 -35.64 3.84
C LEU A 99 -1.58 -34.11 3.87
N PRO A 100 -0.44 -33.47 4.20
CA PRO A 100 -0.27 -32.04 3.97
C PRO A 100 -0.51 -31.71 2.51
N ARG A 101 -1.25 -30.64 2.27
CA ARG A 101 -1.53 -30.19 0.91
C ARG A 101 -0.27 -29.61 0.29
N VAL A 102 0.18 -30.21 -0.80
CA VAL A 102 1.26 -29.66 -1.64
C VAL A 102 0.63 -28.77 -2.70
N GLY A 103 1.00 -27.49 -2.70
CA GLY A 103 0.47 -26.47 -3.60
C GLY A 103 -0.78 -25.77 -3.05
N GLY A 104 -0.65 -24.46 -2.87
CA GLY A 104 -1.74 -23.56 -2.55
C GLY A 104 -2.02 -23.28 -1.09
N VAL A 105 -3.30 -23.15 -0.71
CA VAL A 105 -3.68 -22.79 0.66
C VAL A 105 -3.27 -23.93 1.62
N PRO A 106 -2.51 -23.61 2.70
CA PRO A 106 -2.10 -24.60 3.69
C PRO A 106 -3.28 -25.39 4.24
N GLY A 107 -3.09 -26.69 4.48
CA GLY A 107 -4.13 -27.54 5.04
C GLY A 107 -3.87 -29.04 4.83
N TYR A 108 -4.89 -29.83 5.14
CA TYR A 108 -4.85 -31.29 4.98
C TYR A 108 -5.82 -31.77 3.92
N GLU A 109 -5.39 -32.80 3.20
CA GLU A 109 -6.16 -33.44 2.16
C GLU A 109 -6.31 -34.94 2.40
N LEU A 110 -7.53 -35.46 2.32
CA LEU A 110 -7.81 -36.88 2.39
C LEU A 110 -7.27 -37.57 1.14
N SER A 111 -6.59 -38.69 1.34
CA SER A 111 -5.94 -39.46 0.28
C SER A 111 -6.09 -40.96 0.50
N LEU A 112 -6.12 -41.70 -0.60
CA LEU A 112 -6.04 -43.15 -0.65
C LEU A 112 -4.67 -43.52 -1.19
N THR A 113 -4.03 -44.53 -0.61
CA THR A 113 -2.86 -45.19 -1.20
C THR A 113 -3.31 -46.56 -1.67
N SER A 114 -3.07 -46.85 -2.94
CA SER A 114 -3.35 -48.17 -3.50
C SER A 114 -2.35 -49.21 -3.02
N VAL A 115 -2.70 -50.49 -3.11
CA VAL A 115 -1.78 -51.61 -2.87
C VAL A 115 -0.55 -51.55 -3.79
N ARG A 116 -0.71 -50.99 -5.00
CA ARG A 116 0.37 -50.74 -5.96
C ARG A 116 1.21 -49.49 -5.65
N GLY A 117 0.98 -48.83 -4.51
CA GLY A 117 1.75 -47.66 -4.05
C GLY A 117 1.30 -46.31 -4.60
N GLY A 118 0.39 -46.27 -5.58
CA GLY A 118 -0.15 -45.01 -6.11
C GLY A 118 -0.96 -44.24 -5.07
N VAL A 119 -0.69 -42.94 -4.89
CA VAL A 119 -1.42 -42.06 -3.98
C VAL A 119 -2.45 -41.24 -4.76
N ARG A 120 -3.72 -41.38 -4.39
CA ARG A 120 -4.84 -40.62 -4.95
C ARG A 120 -5.40 -39.66 -3.91
N ARG A 121 -5.50 -38.38 -4.26
CA ARG A 121 -6.12 -37.36 -3.40
C ARG A 121 -7.60 -37.26 -3.71
N LEU A 122 -8.43 -37.28 -2.67
CA LEU A 122 -9.88 -37.29 -2.81
C LEU A 122 -10.43 -35.86 -2.80
N PRO A 123 -11.26 -35.48 -3.81
CA PRO A 123 -12.01 -34.24 -3.78
C PRO A 123 -12.92 -34.19 -2.55
N HIS A 124 -12.55 -33.36 -1.59
CA HIS A 124 -13.32 -33.10 -0.38
C HIS A 124 -13.01 -31.70 0.15
N ARG A 125 -13.75 -31.24 1.16
CA ARG A 125 -13.47 -29.97 1.83
C ARG A 125 -12.14 -30.07 2.58
N ALA A 126 -11.10 -29.47 2.00
CA ALA A 126 -9.79 -29.38 2.61
C ALA A 126 -9.90 -28.85 4.05
N LEU A 127 -9.28 -29.58 4.98
CA LEU A 127 -9.27 -29.20 6.37
C LEU A 127 -8.20 -28.13 6.61
N SER A 128 -8.47 -27.21 7.54
CA SER A 128 -7.52 -26.14 7.88
C SER A 128 -6.22 -26.73 8.44
N PRO A 129 -5.10 -25.98 8.38
CA PRO A 129 -3.84 -26.42 8.99
C PRO A 129 -3.97 -26.61 10.51
N PHE A 130 -4.97 -25.96 11.13
CA PHE A 130 -5.31 -26.09 12.55
C PHE A 130 -6.44 -27.09 12.83
N ALA A 131 -6.75 -28.00 11.90
CA ALA A 131 -7.81 -28.97 12.10
C ALA A 131 -7.52 -29.91 13.29
N ARG A 132 -8.53 -30.10 14.15
CA ARG A 132 -8.43 -31.01 15.31
C ARG A 132 -8.30 -32.46 14.83
N ARG A 133 -7.42 -33.24 15.48
CA ARG A 133 -7.24 -34.69 15.21
C ARG A 133 -8.56 -35.45 15.23
N ARG A 134 -9.43 -35.16 16.20
CA ARG A 134 -10.75 -35.81 16.33
C ARG A 134 -11.59 -35.68 15.06
N ARG A 135 -11.55 -34.51 14.40
CA ARG A 135 -12.31 -34.28 13.15
C ARG A 135 -11.73 -35.06 11.97
N MET A 136 -10.41 -35.15 11.88
CA MET A 136 -9.74 -35.97 10.86
C MET A 136 -9.99 -37.46 11.10
N ALA A 137 -9.87 -37.93 12.33
CA ALA A 137 -10.16 -39.31 12.71
C ALA A 137 -11.61 -39.68 12.39
N ALA A 138 -12.58 -38.86 12.78
CA ALA A 138 -13.99 -39.10 12.48
C ALA A 138 -14.26 -39.25 10.97
N LEU A 139 -13.63 -38.43 10.12
CA LEU A 139 -13.82 -38.58 8.67
C LEU A 139 -13.17 -39.87 8.13
N VAL A 140 -12.00 -40.25 8.66
CA VAL A 140 -11.36 -41.53 8.27
C VAL A 140 -12.21 -42.71 8.74
N ASP A 141 -12.74 -42.65 9.95
CA ASP A 141 -13.61 -43.68 10.52
C ASP A 141 -14.92 -43.80 9.73
N ASP A 142 -15.52 -42.68 9.32
CA ASP A 142 -16.69 -42.66 8.44
C ASP A 142 -16.40 -43.33 7.09
N VAL A 143 -15.26 -43.03 6.48
CA VAL A 143 -14.83 -43.66 5.22
C VAL A 143 -14.60 -45.15 5.40
N LEU A 144 -13.94 -45.55 6.48
CA LEU A 144 -13.67 -46.95 6.79
C LEU A 144 -14.92 -47.76 7.15
N ALA A 145 -15.92 -47.14 7.79
CA ALA A 145 -17.17 -47.81 8.12
C ALA A 145 -17.88 -48.37 6.86
N ARG A 146 -17.65 -47.75 5.71
CA ARG A 146 -18.21 -48.17 4.40
C ARG A 146 -17.37 -49.24 3.69
N SER A 147 -16.14 -49.47 4.10
CA SER A 147 -15.28 -50.51 3.52
C SER A 147 -15.66 -51.95 3.91
N GLY A 148 -16.61 -52.11 4.85
CA GLY A 148 -17.15 -53.40 5.26
C GLY A 148 -16.05 -54.42 5.63
N PRO A 149 -15.99 -55.57 4.95
CA PRO A 149 -15.03 -56.63 5.28
C PRO A 149 -13.56 -56.24 5.02
N TYR A 150 -13.30 -55.20 4.21
CA TYR A 150 -11.95 -54.77 3.88
C TYR A 150 -11.31 -53.89 4.96
N ARG A 151 -12.09 -53.43 5.95
CA ARG A 151 -11.63 -52.49 6.98
C ARG A 151 -10.35 -52.92 7.69
N SER A 152 -10.22 -54.21 8.00
CA SER A 152 -9.06 -54.75 8.73
C SER A 152 -7.75 -54.70 7.93
N ARG A 153 -7.82 -54.60 6.61
CA ARG A 153 -6.65 -54.54 5.71
C ARG A 153 -6.19 -53.12 5.41
N ILE A 154 -7.06 -52.13 5.62
CA ILE A 154 -6.79 -50.74 5.26
C ILE A 154 -6.09 -50.04 6.42
N ARG A 155 -4.86 -49.58 6.18
CA ARG A 155 -4.11 -48.80 7.16
C ARG A 155 -4.66 -47.37 7.24
N THR A 156 -4.72 -46.81 8.44
CA THR A 156 -5.08 -45.39 8.63
C THR A 156 -3.89 -44.55 9.03
N SER A 157 -3.81 -43.31 8.55
CA SER A 157 -2.82 -42.36 9.06
C SER A 157 -3.41 -40.97 9.16
N VAL A 158 -3.48 -40.46 10.39
CA VAL A 158 -3.82 -39.07 10.69
C VAL A 158 -2.53 -38.38 11.13
N PRO A 159 -2.25 -37.14 10.68
CA PRO A 159 -1.09 -36.38 11.11
C PRO A 159 -0.95 -36.37 12.64
N GLY A 160 0.24 -36.75 13.11
CA GLY A 160 0.60 -36.70 14.53
C GLY A 160 0.60 -35.25 15.06
N PRO A 161 0.81 -35.07 16.38
CA PRO A 161 0.91 -33.74 16.98
C PRO A 161 2.01 -32.90 16.31
N MET A 162 3.21 -33.46 16.10
CA MET A 162 4.32 -32.74 15.46
C MET A 162 4.00 -32.30 14.03
N GLY A 163 3.40 -33.17 13.20
CA GLY A 163 3.02 -32.81 11.83
C GLY A 163 1.94 -31.72 11.76
N ARG A 164 1.12 -31.57 12.80
CA ARG A 164 0.13 -30.50 12.93
C ARG A 164 0.74 -29.19 13.41
N THR A 165 1.57 -29.26 14.43
CA THR A 165 2.31 -28.10 14.92
C THR A 165 3.22 -27.52 13.83
N GLY A 166 3.95 -28.36 13.09
CA GLY A 166 4.82 -27.92 12.00
C GLY A 166 4.08 -27.19 10.88
N LEU A 167 2.94 -27.71 10.42
CA LEU A 167 2.13 -27.03 9.40
C LEU A 167 1.50 -25.72 9.93
N GLY A 168 1.09 -25.71 11.21
CA GLY A 168 0.60 -24.52 11.88
C GLY A 168 1.66 -23.41 11.94
N ILE A 169 2.87 -23.74 12.41
CA ILE A 169 4.02 -22.81 12.46
C ILE A 169 4.36 -22.29 11.07
N ALA A 170 4.46 -23.17 10.06
CA ALA A 170 4.74 -22.76 8.69
C ALA A 170 3.68 -21.79 8.15
N THR A 171 2.40 -22.02 8.45
CA THR A 171 1.31 -21.12 8.04
C THR A 171 1.42 -19.75 8.70
N VAL A 172 1.72 -19.70 10.00
CA VAL A 172 1.92 -18.44 10.74
C VAL A 172 3.14 -17.70 10.20
N PHE A 173 4.24 -18.40 9.97
CA PHE A 173 5.47 -17.82 9.42
C PHE A 173 5.23 -17.21 8.03
N ILE A 174 4.56 -17.92 7.13
CA ILE A 174 4.18 -17.39 5.80
C ILE A 174 3.30 -16.14 5.93
N GLY A 175 2.31 -16.18 6.83
CA GLY A 175 1.46 -15.02 7.11
C GLY A 175 2.24 -13.81 7.61
N ALA A 176 3.18 -14.02 8.53
CA ALA A 176 4.05 -12.97 9.06
C ALA A 176 4.97 -12.39 7.97
N VAL A 177 5.59 -13.25 7.15
CA VAL A 177 6.44 -12.81 6.03
C VAL A 177 5.63 -11.97 5.04
N LEU A 178 4.42 -12.40 4.68
CA LEU A 178 3.54 -11.63 3.80
C LEU A 178 3.16 -10.28 4.41
N ALA A 179 2.84 -10.23 5.70
CA ALA A 179 2.54 -8.97 6.40
C ALA A 179 3.75 -8.02 6.39
N VAL A 180 4.94 -8.53 6.66
CA VAL A 180 6.20 -7.76 6.59
C VAL A 180 6.42 -7.23 5.17
N VAL A 181 6.27 -8.06 4.13
CA VAL A 181 6.39 -7.61 2.73
C VAL A 181 5.40 -6.49 2.42
N VAL A 182 4.13 -6.60 2.87
CA VAL A 182 3.14 -5.53 2.70
C VAL A 182 3.58 -4.25 3.39
N VAL A 183 4.08 -4.33 4.64
CA VAL A 183 4.58 -3.16 5.37
C VAL A 183 5.78 -2.53 4.66
N PHE A 184 6.72 -3.31 4.15
CA PHE A 184 7.89 -2.81 3.41
C PHE A 184 7.50 -2.19 2.07
N VAL A 185 6.56 -2.79 1.34
CA VAL A 185 6.08 -2.23 0.07
C VAL A 185 5.30 -0.94 0.29
N VAL A 186 4.38 -0.92 1.26
CA VAL A 186 3.57 0.27 1.57
C VAL A 186 4.42 1.38 2.18
N GLY A 187 5.32 1.05 3.12
CA GLY A 187 6.24 2.00 3.73
C GLY A 187 7.29 2.52 2.76
N GLY A 188 7.87 1.65 1.93
CA GLY A 188 8.85 2.05 0.91
C GLY A 188 8.24 2.91 -0.21
N TRP A 189 7.01 2.60 -0.63
CA TRP A 189 6.30 3.39 -1.65
C TRP A 189 5.74 4.70 -1.09
N SER A 190 5.31 4.70 0.18
CA SER A 190 4.70 5.82 0.90
C SER A 190 3.73 6.59 0.01
N PRO A 191 2.63 5.99 -0.47
CA PRO A 191 1.74 6.64 -1.44
C PRO A 191 1.14 7.95 -0.92
N TRP A 192 0.98 8.08 0.39
CA TRP A 192 0.59 9.33 1.05
C TRP A 192 1.59 10.47 0.90
N THR A 193 2.78 10.25 0.31
CA THR A 193 3.77 11.28 -0.04
C THR A 193 3.69 11.72 -1.50
N ARG A 194 2.73 11.21 -2.28
CA ARG A 194 2.57 11.52 -3.69
C ARG A 194 1.62 12.71 -3.90
N PRO A 195 1.84 13.54 -4.94
CA PRO A 195 0.99 14.70 -5.20
C PRO A 195 -0.45 14.31 -5.58
N TRP A 196 -0.67 13.09 -6.10
CA TRP A 196 -2.01 12.58 -6.38
C TRP A 196 -2.75 12.08 -5.12
N TRP A 197 -2.11 12.01 -3.95
CA TRP A 197 -2.76 11.49 -2.76
C TRP A 197 -3.82 12.47 -2.25
N PRO A 198 -5.03 12.00 -1.92
CA PRO A 198 -6.11 12.87 -1.44
C PRO A 198 -5.66 13.75 -0.26
N GLY A 199 -5.93 15.05 -0.35
CA GLY A 199 -5.60 16.03 0.68
C GLY A 199 -4.20 16.62 0.61
N ARG A 200 -3.37 16.24 -0.37
CA ARG A 200 -2.14 16.97 -0.70
C ARG A 200 -2.39 17.96 -1.83
N THR A 201 -2.03 19.22 -1.60
CA THR A 201 -2.00 20.25 -2.63
C THR A 201 -0.56 20.74 -2.76
N GLU A 202 0.12 20.35 -3.83
CA GLU A 202 1.53 20.73 -4.07
C GLU A 202 1.62 21.59 -5.34
N ALA A 203 2.53 22.56 -5.35
CA ALA A 203 2.77 23.38 -6.53
C ALA A 203 3.62 22.60 -7.53
N SER A 204 3.12 22.48 -8.77
CA SER A 204 3.84 21.87 -9.89
C SER A 204 4.91 22.80 -10.47
N ARG A 205 4.71 24.12 -10.37
CA ARG A 205 5.62 25.18 -10.85
C ARG A 205 5.52 26.44 -9.99
N LEU A 206 6.57 27.26 -9.99
CA LEU A 206 6.56 28.59 -9.39
C LEU A 206 6.12 29.63 -10.45
N PRO A 207 5.36 30.67 -10.05
CA PRO A 207 5.17 31.83 -10.91
C PRO A 207 6.48 32.61 -11.05
N ASP A 208 6.55 33.49 -12.06
CA ASP A 208 7.61 34.50 -12.13
C ASP A 208 7.56 35.37 -10.87
N ALA A 209 8.69 35.47 -10.15
CA ALA A 209 8.81 36.24 -8.92
C ALA A 209 8.51 37.72 -9.15
N CYS A 210 8.90 38.28 -10.31
CA CYS A 210 8.63 39.68 -10.63
C CYS A 210 7.16 39.92 -11.03
N GLY A 211 6.45 38.89 -11.50
CA GLY A 211 5.03 38.93 -11.85
C GLY A 211 4.06 38.68 -10.69
N VAL A 212 4.57 38.43 -9.48
CA VAL A 212 3.74 38.14 -8.30
C VAL A 212 2.92 39.36 -7.85
N PHE A 213 3.49 40.54 -8.00
CA PHE A 213 2.85 41.81 -7.65
C PHE A 213 2.47 42.56 -8.93
N ASP A 214 1.23 43.04 -8.97
CA ASP A 214 0.80 43.93 -10.05
C ASP A 214 1.36 45.35 -9.85
N GLN A 215 1.36 46.13 -10.93
CA GLN A 215 1.87 47.49 -10.91
C GLN A 215 1.12 48.39 -9.91
N ALA A 216 -0.15 48.09 -9.60
CA ALA A 216 -0.94 48.86 -8.64
C ALA A 216 -0.45 48.65 -7.19
N VAL A 217 -0.10 47.42 -6.82
CA VAL A 217 0.55 47.11 -5.53
C VAL A 217 1.90 47.79 -5.44
N LEU A 218 2.72 47.67 -6.49
CA LEU A 218 4.05 48.27 -6.50
C LEU A 218 3.98 49.79 -6.39
N ALA A 219 3.09 50.46 -7.15
CA ALA A 219 2.91 51.90 -7.09
C ALA A 219 2.46 52.39 -5.69
N ARG A 220 1.71 51.56 -4.96
CA ARG A 220 1.22 51.89 -3.62
C ARG A 220 2.26 51.63 -2.53
N ASP A 221 2.84 50.44 -2.51
CA ASP A 221 3.64 49.95 -1.39
C ASP A 221 5.16 50.18 -1.60
N VAL A 222 5.59 50.37 -2.86
CA VAL A 222 6.97 50.70 -3.26
C VAL A 222 7.00 51.73 -4.42
N PRO A 223 6.54 52.98 -4.20
CA PRO A 223 6.45 53.99 -5.26
C PRO A 223 7.80 54.24 -5.94
N ASN A 224 7.75 54.48 -7.26
CA ASN A 224 8.92 54.67 -8.13
C ASN A 224 9.89 53.48 -8.18
N ALA A 225 9.48 52.29 -7.71
CA ALA A 225 10.34 51.14 -7.80
C ALA A 225 10.44 50.62 -9.23
N HIS A 226 11.67 50.41 -9.66
CA HIS A 226 11.98 49.60 -10.84
C HIS A 226 12.30 48.19 -10.37
N GLY A 227 11.77 47.18 -11.08
CA GLY A 227 12.15 45.79 -10.82
C GLY A 227 13.63 45.61 -11.17
N ARG A 228 14.45 45.13 -10.23
CA ARG A 228 15.89 44.90 -10.45
C ARG A 228 16.18 43.59 -11.22
N GLY A 229 15.24 43.16 -12.06
CA GLY A 229 15.28 41.88 -12.77
C GLY A 229 15.05 40.67 -11.87
N GLU A 230 14.79 39.51 -12.49
CA GLU A 230 14.70 38.25 -11.79
C GLU A 230 16.12 37.80 -11.40
N GLY A 231 16.36 37.61 -10.10
CA GLY A 231 17.60 37.02 -9.62
C GLY A 231 17.58 35.52 -9.86
N ASP A 232 18.37 35.05 -10.82
CA ASP A 232 18.59 33.62 -11.05
C ASP A 232 19.57 33.08 -10.01
N SER A 233 19.08 32.24 -9.10
CA SER A 233 19.94 31.54 -8.15
C SER A 233 20.64 30.31 -8.77
N GLY A 234 20.45 30.09 -10.08
CA GLY A 234 20.93 28.93 -10.83
C GLY A 234 20.13 27.65 -10.53
N ARG A 235 19.09 27.74 -9.69
CA ARG A 235 18.23 26.61 -9.32
C ARG A 235 16.85 26.80 -9.94
N PRO A 236 16.34 25.83 -10.72
CA PRO A 236 15.06 25.97 -11.44
C PRO A 236 13.84 26.08 -10.51
N ASP A 237 14.01 25.83 -9.22
CA ASP A 237 12.96 25.87 -8.21
C ASP A 237 13.10 27.03 -7.22
N ASP A 238 13.87 28.05 -7.56
CA ASP A 238 14.10 29.21 -6.72
C ASP A 238 14.08 30.46 -7.59
N ARG A 239 13.06 31.30 -7.39
CA ARG A 239 12.85 32.54 -8.14
C ARG A 239 12.88 33.71 -7.17
N SER A 240 13.60 34.77 -7.52
CA SER A 240 13.66 35.96 -6.66
C SER A 240 13.52 37.24 -7.47
N CYS A 241 12.90 38.24 -6.87
CA CYS A 241 12.79 39.58 -7.47
C CYS A 241 12.88 40.63 -6.38
N ALA A 242 13.41 41.80 -6.72
CA ALA A 242 13.52 42.94 -5.83
C ALA A 242 13.05 44.23 -6.51
N TRP A 243 12.44 45.10 -5.71
CA TRP A 243 11.90 46.39 -6.09
C TRP A 243 12.37 47.43 -5.08
N GLY A 244 12.88 48.54 -5.56
CA GLY A 244 13.23 49.67 -4.69
C GLY A 244 13.60 50.89 -5.54
N ALA A 245 13.62 52.06 -4.89
CA ALA A 245 14.19 53.27 -5.45
C ALA A 245 15.72 53.30 -5.21
N ASP A 246 16.45 54.11 -5.97
CA ASP A 246 17.91 54.23 -5.85
C ASP A 246 18.37 54.80 -4.50
N ARG A 247 17.47 55.48 -3.78
CA ARG A 247 17.44 55.88 -2.34
C ARG A 247 16.40 56.99 -2.19
N PRO A 248 15.71 57.15 -1.04
CA PRO A 248 15.61 56.31 0.18
C PRO A 248 14.49 55.22 0.09
N PRO A 249 14.26 54.38 1.13
CA PRO A 249 13.13 53.43 1.20
C PRO A 249 11.78 54.04 0.73
N PRO A 250 10.85 53.21 0.23
CA PRO A 250 10.73 51.76 0.48
C PRO A 250 11.49 50.81 -0.46
N GLU A 251 11.80 49.61 0.04
CA GLU A 251 12.38 48.48 -0.72
C GLU A 251 11.64 47.18 -0.37
N MET A 252 11.45 46.32 -1.36
CA MET A 252 10.79 45.02 -1.23
C MET A 252 11.57 43.97 -2.01
N SER A 253 11.76 42.79 -1.44
CA SER A 253 12.18 41.61 -2.20
C SER A 253 11.31 40.41 -1.86
N VAL A 254 11.07 39.58 -2.88
CA VAL A 254 10.36 38.32 -2.76
C VAL A 254 11.24 37.21 -3.28
N ARG A 255 11.24 36.09 -2.55
CA ARG A 255 11.88 34.85 -2.95
C ARG A 255 10.88 33.71 -2.82
N LEU A 256 10.68 33.00 -3.92
CA LEU A 256 9.83 31.82 -4.02
C LEU A 256 10.72 30.60 -4.15
N GLU A 257 10.63 29.68 -3.20
CA GLU A 257 11.38 28.44 -3.24
C GLU A 257 10.42 27.27 -3.24
N ARG A 258 10.62 26.34 -4.18
CA ARG A 258 9.86 25.12 -4.26
C ARG A 258 10.77 23.94 -3.95
N THR A 259 10.39 23.14 -2.98
CA THR A 259 11.08 21.88 -2.74
C THR A 259 10.62 20.85 -3.76
N ARG A 260 11.58 20.09 -4.28
CA ARG A 260 11.30 18.82 -4.97
C ARG A 260 11.53 17.68 -4.01
N ARG A 261 10.86 16.56 -4.29
CA ARG A 261 11.17 15.30 -3.63
C ARG A 261 12.63 14.94 -3.91
N GLN A 262 13.43 14.79 -2.86
CA GLN A 262 14.72 14.10 -2.98
C GLN A 262 14.46 12.59 -3.04
N TYR A 263 15.18 11.88 -3.91
CA TYR A 263 15.12 10.42 -3.95
C TYR A 263 15.69 9.87 -2.64
N GLY A 264 14.82 9.35 -1.76
CA GLY A 264 15.22 8.76 -0.49
C GLY A 264 14.02 8.28 0.35
N PRO A 265 14.26 7.43 1.35
CA PRO A 265 13.24 7.03 2.32
C PRO A 265 12.94 8.19 3.28
N GLY A 266 11.70 8.70 3.23
CA GLY A 266 11.19 9.67 4.20
C GLY A 266 11.19 11.12 3.70
N GLY A 267 10.05 11.54 3.14
CA GLY A 267 9.72 12.95 2.91
C GLY A 267 9.16 13.21 1.51
N GLY A 268 7.88 13.60 1.45
CA GLY A 268 7.35 14.26 0.25
C GLY A 268 7.96 15.65 0.12
N ALA A 269 7.70 16.34 -1.00
CA ALA A 269 8.20 17.69 -1.21
C ALA A 269 7.74 18.64 -0.09
N SER A 270 6.48 18.51 0.35
CA SER A 270 5.91 19.28 1.47
C SER A 270 6.65 19.07 2.80
N GLU A 271 7.02 17.84 3.16
CA GLU A 271 7.82 17.55 4.36
C GLU A 271 9.20 18.18 4.29
N THR A 272 9.85 18.12 3.12
CA THR A 272 11.14 18.80 2.94
C THR A 272 11.00 20.32 3.10
N ALA A 273 9.92 20.91 2.60
CA ALA A 273 9.61 22.32 2.79
C ALA A 273 9.37 22.66 4.27
N HIS A 274 8.68 21.80 5.01
CA HIS A 274 8.50 21.94 6.45
C HIS A 274 9.85 21.97 7.19
N THR A 275 10.76 21.04 6.89
CA THR A 275 12.10 21.03 7.47
C THR A 275 12.89 22.29 7.15
N PHE A 276 12.87 22.76 5.90
CA PHE A 276 13.53 24.02 5.53
C PHE A 276 12.92 25.23 6.21
N PHE A 277 11.59 25.24 6.38
CA PHE A 277 10.90 26.30 7.11
C PHE A 277 11.34 26.31 8.58
N GLY A 278 11.40 25.15 9.24
CA GLY A 278 11.92 25.02 10.61
C GLY A 278 13.32 25.63 10.78
N GLY A 279 14.22 25.36 9.84
CA GLY A 279 15.57 25.95 9.85
C GLY A 279 15.62 27.48 9.65
N ARG A 280 14.57 28.11 9.09
CA ARG A 280 14.48 29.57 8.93
C ARG A 280 13.84 30.27 10.12
N VAL A 281 12.85 29.64 10.74
CA VAL A 281 12.15 30.22 11.90
C VAL A 281 13.14 30.63 12.98
N ASP A 282 14.10 29.76 13.30
CA ASP A 282 15.03 29.98 14.41
C ASP A 282 16.07 31.07 14.11
N LYS A 283 16.32 31.38 12.83
CA LYS A 283 17.38 32.32 12.41
C LYS A 283 16.86 33.69 11.99
N ASP A 284 15.72 33.72 11.31
CA ASP A 284 15.32 34.88 10.50
C ASP A 284 14.01 35.54 10.96
N CYS A 285 13.15 34.84 11.70
CA CYS A 285 11.78 35.29 12.01
C CYS A 285 11.21 34.60 13.27
N PRO A 286 11.45 35.11 14.48
CA PRO A 286 11.11 34.39 15.71
C PRO A 286 9.60 34.34 16.01
N SER A 287 8.80 35.26 15.47
CA SER A 287 7.38 35.36 15.82
C SER A 287 6.51 34.55 14.86
N ARG A 288 5.79 33.54 15.36
CA ARG A 288 4.86 32.74 14.55
C ARG A 288 3.64 33.58 14.13
N VAL A 289 3.16 33.36 12.90
CA VAL A 289 1.99 34.04 12.33
C VAL A 289 0.96 33.00 11.92
N SER A 290 -0.25 33.09 12.46
CA SER A 290 -1.38 32.25 12.07
C SER A 290 -2.12 32.82 10.85
N GLY A 291 -2.77 31.94 10.08
CA GLY A 291 -3.62 32.32 8.95
C GLY A 291 -2.87 32.70 7.65
N LEU A 292 -1.54 32.55 7.61
CA LEU A 292 -0.73 32.81 6.43
C LEU A 292 -0.07 31.50 5.95
N GLY A 293 -0.74 30.80 5.03
CA GLY A 293 -0.30 29.47 4.57
C GLY A 293 -0.53 28.37 5.62
N ASP A 294 0.22 27.28 5.50
CA ASP A 294 0.24 26.19 6.48
C ASP A 294 1.05 26.59 7.73
N GLU A 295 2.15 27.30 7.51
CA GLU A 295 3.02 27.81 8.56
C GLU A 295 3.62 29.15 8.15
N ALA A 296 3.71 30.10 9.08
CA ALA A 296 4.40 31.36 8.83
C ALA A 296 5.08 31.92 10.07
N CYS A 297 6.07 32.78 9.82
CA CYS A 297 6.80 33.52 10.82
C CYS A 297 7.11 34.94 10.33
N THR A 298 7.35 35.85 11.26
CA THR A 298 7.80 37.22 10.98
C THR A 298 8.91 37.64 11.93
N GLY A 299 9.83 38.46 11.42
CA GLY A 299 10.87 39.15 12.18
C GLY A 299 10.88 40.62 11.78
N ILE A 300 11.15 41.51 12.73
CA ILE A 300 11.32 42.94 12.48
C ILE A 300 12.70 43.35 12.99
N ARG A 301 13.39 44.18 12.22
CA ARG A 301 14.68 44.75 12.59
C ARG A 301 14.69 46.25 12.29
N ASP A 302 15.22 47.02 13.23
CA ASP A 302 15.53 48.44 13.02
C ASP A 302 16.85 48.56 12.26
N GLU A 303 16.86 49.33 11.17
CA GLU A 303 18.04 49.55 10.33
C GLU A 303 18.88 50.77 10.80
N GLY A 304 18.43 51.51 11.81
CA GLY A 304 19.17 52.62 12.43
C GLY A 304 19.10 53.95 11.66
N ASP A 305 18.50 53.96 10.47
CA ASP A 305 18.25 55.16 9.64
C ASP A 305 16.81 55.67 9.75
N GLY A 306 16.09 55.22 10.79
CA GLY A 306 14.66 55.49 10.96
C GLY A 306 13.74 54.59 10.11
N SER A 307 14.30 53.64 9.34
CA SER A 307 13.52 52.63 8.62
C SER A 307 13.49 51.29 9.37
N GLN A 308 12.40 50.56 9.18
CA GLN A 308 12.19 49.23 9.73
C GLN A 308 12.18 48.21 8.60
N ARG A 309 12.83 47.07 8.81
CA ARG A 309 12.80 45.92 7.89
C ARG A 309 11.99 44.79 8.52
N ALA A 310 10.88 44.43 7.89
CA ALA A 310 10.11 43.25 8.20
C ALA A 310 10.47 42.11 7.25
N ARG A 311 10.80 40.94 7.80
CA ARG A 311 10.93 39.68 7.09
C ARG A 311 9.73 38.81 7.41
N VAL A 312 9.13 38.20 6.39
CA VAL A 312 8.04 37.23 6.53
C VAL A 312 8.41 35.99 5.74
N VAL A 313 8.36 34.83 6.40
CA VAL A 313 8.49 33.53 5.70
C VAL A 313 7.17 32.80 5.88
N ALA A 314 6.57 32.35 4.79
CA ALA A 314 5.34 31.58 4.77
C ALA A 314 5.52 30.31 3.95
N ARG A 315 5.04 29.18 4.45
CA ARG A 315 5.02 27.89 3.76
C ARG A 315 3.59 27.49 3.42
N ARG A 316 3.38 26.98 2.22
CA ARG A 316 2.16 26.22 1.86
C ARG A 316 2.56 25.05 0.96
N GLY A 317 2.16 23.84 1.33
CA GLY A 317 2.60 22.61 0.67
C GLY A 317 4.13 22.56 0.57
N ASN A 318 4.63 22.44 -0.67
CA ASN A 318 6.05 22.38 -1.01
C ASN A 318 6.68 23.74 -1.38
N VAL A 319 6.01 24.87 -1.12
CA VAL A 319 6.52 26.20 -1.47
C VAL A 319 6.76 27.04 -0.22
N LEU A 320 7.93 27.69 -0.17
CA LEU A 320 8.27 28.73 0.79
C LEU A 320 8.30 30.07 0.07
N VAL A 321 7.61 31.05 0.64
CA VAL A 321 7.64 32.46 0.22
C VAL A 321 8.38 33.23 1.29
N THR A 322 9.49 33.86 0.93
CA THR A 322 10.21 34.79 1.80
C THR A 322 10.07 36.19 1.25
N LEU A 323 9.51 37.08 2.04
CA LEU A 323 9.34 38.49 1.72
C LEU A 323 10.18 39.33 2.68
N ASP A 324 11.03 40.19 2.14
CA ASP A 324 11.67 41.26 2.89
C ASP A 324 11.04 42.59 2.46
N TYR A 325 10.57 43.38 3.43
CA TYR A 325 9.97 44.69 3.20
C TYR A 325 10.61 45.72 4.12
N ARG A 326 11.11 46.82 3.57
CA ARG A 326 11.74 47.93 4.29
C ARG A 326 11.00 49.22 4.00
N ALA A 327 10.59 49.92 5.04
CA ALA A 327 9.90 51.21 4.93
C ALA A 327 10.21 52.14 6.11
N ALA A 328 10.12 53.45 5.88
CA ALA A 328 10.22 54.48 6.92
C ALA A 328 8.86 54.66 7.61
N ALA A 329 8.45 53.66 8.39
CA ALA A 329 7.18 53.63 9.11
C ALA A 329 7.31 52.83 10.42
N PRO A 330 6.36 52.97 11.37
CA PRO A 330 6.40 52.22 12.63
C PRO A 330 6.43 50.70 12.39
N ALA A 331 7.20 49.98 13.21
CA ALA A 331 7.42 48.52 13.11
C ALA A 331 6.12 47.71 12.94
N ALA A 332 5.08 48.05 13.70
CA ALA A 332 3.78 47.38 13.63
C ALA A 332 3.12 47.51 12.25
N GLN A 333 3.22 48.68 11.63
CA GLN A 333 2.68 48.93 10.29
C GLN A 333 3.47 48.15 9.23
N VAL A 334 4.81 48.24 9.26
CA VAL A 334 5.69 47.54 8.31
C VAL A 334 5.47 46.02 8.36
N SER A 335 5.33 45.45 9.56
CA SER A 335 5.04 44.02 9.71
C SER A 335 3.63 43.63 9.22
N ALA A 336 2.61 44.46 9.42
CA ALA A 336 1.27 44.20 8.90
C ALA A 336 1.24 44.24 7.37
N GLU A 337 1.92 45.21 6.77
CA GLU A 337 2.06 45.35 5.31
C GLU A 337 2.85 44.20 4.71
N ALA A 338 3.99 43.82 5.31
CA ALA A 338 4.77 42.67 4.87
C ALA A 338 3.96 41.37 4.92
N ARG A 339 3.15 41.15 5.97
CA ARG A 339 2.26 39.98 6.04
C ARG A 339 1.19 39.98 4.95
N ARG A 340 0.59 41.15 4.66
CA ARG A 340 -0.39 41.32 3.58
C ARG A 340 0.23 41.04 2.20
N LEU A 341 1.43 41.55 1.96
CA LEU A 341 2.18 41.32 0.72
C LEU A 341 2.58 39.85 0.57
N ALA A 342 3.05 39.20 1.64
CA ALA A 342 3.36 37.79 1.64
C ALA A 342 2.11 36.92 1.36
N ALA A 343 0.96 37.28 1.92
CA ALA A 343 -0.31 36.60 1.63
C ALA A 343 -0.69 36.71 0.14
N ARG A 344 -0.53 37.91 -0.44
CA ARG A 344 -0.77 38.14 -1.87
C ARG A 344 0.20 37.34 -2.72
N ALA A 345 1.47 37.28 -2.34
CA ALA A 345 2.46 36.49 -3.06
C ALA A 345 2.12 34.99 -3.05
N LEU A 346 1.77 34.46 -1.88
CA LEU A 346 1.37 33.07 -1.73
C LEU A 346 0.11 32.73 -2.53
N SER A 347 -0.83 33.68 -2.67
CA SER A 347 -2.07 33.49 -3.45
C SER A 347 -1.84 33.36 -4.96
N ARG A 348 -0.68 33.79 -5.47
CA ARG A 348 -0.32 33.65 -6.90
C ARG A 348 0.29 32.29 -7.24
N VAL A 349 0.63 31.49 -6.24
CA VAL A 349 1.15 30.14 -6.44
C VAL A 349 -0.03 29.19 -6.70
N ALA A 350 0.03 28.49 -7.83
CA ALA A 350 -0.95 27.47 -8.18
C ALA A 350 -0.62 26.15 -7.45
N PHE A 351 -1.59 25.62 -6.70
CA PHE A 351 -1.50 24.33 -6.04
C PHE A 351 -2.51 23.39 -6.67
N GLU A 352 -2.06 22.20 -7.04
CA GLU A 352 -2.84 21.17 -7.74
C GLU A 352 -3.06 19.94 -6.85
#